data_AF-A0A349EIS6-F1
#
_entry.id   AF-A0A349EIS6-F1
#
_cell.length_a   1.000
_cell.length_b   1.000
_cell.length_c   1.000
_cell.angle_alpha   90.00
_cell.angle_beta   90.00
_cell.angle_gamma   90.00
#
_symmetry.space_group_name_H-M   'P 1'
#
loop_
_entity.id
_entity.type
_entity.pdbx_description
1 polymer ?
#
loop_
_entity_poly.entity_id
_entity_poly.type
_entity_poly.pdbx_seq_one_letter_code
_entity_poly.pdbx_strand_id
1 'polypeptide(L)'
;LASNALRRGPAWDCGFPDASPATQYTAGSFAQPIRRVFGSIVFQAREQVTMPPPGNSSPAKLEVQMRDPVWDYAYAPITAAVVAASTRANDLQYLTIRRYLSLVFGALVALLLGMALWR
;
A
#
# COMPACT_ATOMS: atom_id res chain seq x y z
N LEU A 1 -48.64 37.69 -14.89
CA LEU A 1 -47.28 38.16 -14.55
C LEU A 1 -46.33 36.96 -14.54
N ALA A 2 -45.74 36.61 -15.68
CA ALA A 2 -44.64 35.65 -15.76
C ALA A 2 -43.44 36.42 -16.33
N SER A 3 -42.39 36.57 -15.53
CA SER A 3 -41.17 37.28 -15.91
C SER A 3 -40.09 36.25 -16.21
N ASN A 4 -39.33 36.44 -17.30
CA ASN A 4 -38.17 35.62 -17.66
C ASN A 4 -36.93 35.91 -16.80
N ALA A 5 -37.07 36.72 -15.75
CA ALA A 5 -35.97 37.07 -14.86
C ALA A 5 -35.59 35.89 -13.95
N LEU A 6 -34.32 35.47 -14.02
CA LEU A 6 -33.73 34.50 -13.10
C LEU A 6 -33.59 35.12 -11.70
N ARG A 7 -34.11 34.41 -10.69
CA ARG A 7 -33.93 34.78 -9.27
C ARG A 7 -32.87 33.88 -8.66
N ARG A 8 -31.95 34.46 -7.89
CA ARG A 8 -31.04 33.68 -7.04
C ARG A 8 -31.79 33.23 -5.78
N GLY A 9 -31.66 31.96 -5.46
CA GLY A 9 -32.14 31.37 -4.21
C GLY A 9 -30.97 30.71 -3.46
N PRO A 10 -31.24 30.13 -2.27
CA PRO A 10 -30.27 29.29 -1.59
C PRO A 10 -29.86 28.11 -2.48
N ALA A 11 -28.65 27.59 -2.27
CA ALA A 11 -28.21 26.36 -2.91
C ALA A 11 -29.10 25.19 -2.49
N TRP A 12 -29.29 24.23 -3.39
CA TRP A 12 -29.98 22.98 -3.06
C TRP A 12 -29.15 22.20 -2.03
N ASP A 13 -29.75 21.91 -0.87
CA ASP A 13 -29.09 21.33 0.31
C ASP A 13 -29.43 19.85 0.53
N CYS A 14 -30.08 19.20 -0.46
CA CYS A 14 -30.55 17.82 -0.38
C CYS A 14 -31.42 17.52 0.87
N GLY A 15 -32.08 18.54 1.44
CA GLY A 15 -32.91 18.40 2.64
C GLY A 15 -32.16 18.56 3.96
N PHE A 16 -30.92 19.05 3.95
CA PHE A 16 -30.10 19.30 5.14
C PHE A 16 -29.68 20.77 5.23
N PRO A 17 -30.50 21.64 5.87
CA PRO A 17 -30.26 23.09 5.89
C PRO A 17 -29.01 23.50 6.68
N ASP A 18 -28.55 22.68 7.62
CA ASP A 18 -27.31 22.90 8.36
C ASP A 18 -26.12 22.16 7.71
N ALA A 19 -25.09 22.94 7.36
CA ALA A 19 -23.83 22.45 6.81
C ALA A 19 -22.94 21.80 7.89
N SER A 20 -23.44 20.74 8.53
CA SER A 20 -22.69 19.98 9.53
C SER A 20 -21.66 19.04 8.89
N PRO A 21 -20.54 18.69 9.56
CA PRO A 21 -19.61 17.68 9.05
C PRO A 21 -20.24 16.31 8.78
N ALA A 22 -21.35 15.99 9.45
CA ALA A 22 -22.06 14.72 9.28
C ALA A 22 -22.85 14.65 7.96
N THR A 23 -23.21 15.80 7.37
CA THR A 23 -23.96 15.90 6.12
C THR A 23 -23.04 16.15 4.91
N GLN A 24 -21.73 16.26 5.14
CA GLN A 24 -20.74 16.52 4.11
C GLN A 24 -20.08 15.24 3.61
N TYR A 25 -19.53 15.31 2.39
CA TYR A 25 -18.69 14.25 1.85
C TYR A 25 -17.45 14.05 2.71
N THR A 26 -17.12 12.79 2.97
CA THR A 26 -15.92 12.43 3.73
C THR A 26 -14.74 12.19 2.79
N ALA A 27 -13.54 12.08 3.36
CA ALA A 27 -12.35 11.65 2.62
C ALA A 27 -12.58 10.29 1.91
N GLY A 28 -13.38 9.41 2.51
CA GLY A 28 -13.77 8.13 1.89
C GLY A 28 -14.56 8.34 0.59
N SER A 29 -15.54 9.24 0.60
CA SER A 29 -16.34 9.60 -0.58
C SER A 29 -15.47 10.21 -1.69
N PHE A 30 -14.51 11.06 -1.33
CA PHE A 30 -13.56 11.65 -2.28
C PHE A 30 -12.62 10.60 -2.90
N ALA A 31 -12.10 9.67 -2.09
CA ALA A 31 -11.19 8.63 -2.54
C ALA A 31 -11.87 7.45 -3.26
N GLN A 32 -13.21 7.35 -3.20
CA GLN A 32 -13.96 6.22 -3.73
C GLN A 32 -13.81 6.04 -5.26
N PRO A 33 -13.93 7.09 -6.10
CA PRO A 33 -13.73 6.93 -7.56
C PRO A 33 -12.32 6.45 -7.90
N ILE A 34 -11.30 6.97 -7.22
CA ILE A 34 -9.91 6.58 -7.42
C ILE A 34 -9.73 5.09 -7.07
N ARG A 35 -10.29 4.63 -5.94
CA ARG A 35 -10.24 3.22 -5.53
C ARG A 35 -11.02 2.30 -6.47
N ARG A 36 -12.15 2.75 -7.02
CA ARG A 36 -12.92 1.95 -8.00
C ARG A 36 -12.19 1.80 -9.33
N VAL A 37 -11.50 2.83 -9.79
CA VAL A 37 -10.80 2.81 -11.09
C VAL A 37 -9.42 2.16 -10.97
N PHE A 38 -8.61 2.55 -9.99
CA PHE A 38 -7.21 2.13 -9.87
C PHE A 38 -6.98 1.10 -8.77
N GLY A 39 -7.83 1.10 -7.74
CA GLY A 39 -7.63 0.26 -6.56
C GLY A 39 -7.71 -1.23 -6.86
N SER A 40 -8.51 -1.66 -7.84
CA SER A 40 -8.60 -3.08 -8.24
C SER A 40 -7.30 -3.62 -8.85
N ILE A 41 -6.60 -2.79 -9.64
CA ILE A 41 -5.39 -3.19 -10.36
C ILE A 41 -4.15 -3.03 -9.46
N VAL A 42 -4.05 -1.92 -8.73
CA VAL A 42 -2.83 -1.57 -7.99
C VAL A 42 -2.83 -2.11 -6.57
N PHE A 43 -3.99 -2.10 -5.89
CA PHE A 43 -4.07 -2.38 -4.44
C PHE A 43 -5.13 -3.44 -4.08
N GLN A 44 -5.60 -4.21 -5.07
CA GLN A 44 -6.74 -5.14 -4.96
C GLN A 44 -7.85 -4.64 -4.01
N ALA A 45 -8.18 -3.35 -4.11
CA ALA A 45 -9.07 -2.70 -3.16
C ALA A 45 -10.48 -3.26 -3.29
N ARG A 46 -11.03 -3.76 -2.18
CA ARG A 46 -12.41 -4.28 -2.10
C ARG A 46 -13.24 -3.37 -1.22
N GLU A 47 -14.39 -2.97 -1.72
CA GLU A 47 -15.35 -2.11 -1.03
C GLU A 47 -16.65 -2.89 -0.84
N GLN A 48 -17.12 -3.00 0.40
CA GLN A 48 -18.38 -3.63 0.75
C GLN A 48 -19.29 -2.59 1.42
N VAL A 49 -20.51 -2.43 0.87
CA VAL A 49 -21.52 -1.53 1.40
C VAL A 49 -22.68 -2.37 1.93
N THR A 50 -22.93 -2.26 3.23
CA THR A 50 -24.11 -2.86 3.86
C THR A 50 -25.15 -1.76 4.10
N MET A 51 -26.25 -1.83 3.36
CA MET A 51 -27.39 -0.93 3.53
C MET A 51 -28.51 -1.65 4.29
N PRO A 52 -28.99 -1.11 5.42
CA PRO A 52 -30.11 -1.70 6.15
C PRO A 52 -31.39 -1.67 5.31
N PRO A 53 -32.28 -2.67 5.46
CA PRO A 53 -33.60 -2.63 4.85
C PRO A 53 -34.46 -1.49 5.42
N PRO A 54 -35.46 -0.99 4.66
CA PRO A 54 -36.36 0.07 5.13
C PRO A 54 -37.07 -0.36 6.43
N GLY A 55 -37.10 0.53 7.41
CA GLY A 55 -37.64 0.27 8.76
C GLY A 55 -36.61 -0.23 9.77
N ASN A 56 -35.38 -0.54 9.35
CA ASN A 56 -34.28 -0.85 10.25
C ASN A 56 -33.47 0.42 10.57
N SER A 57 -33.30 0.75 11.86
CA SER A 57 -32.57 1.94 12.33
C SER A 57 -31.05 1.75 12.46
N SER A 58 -30.53 0.58 12.11
CA SER A 58 -29.09 0.34 12.12
C SER A 58 -28.37 1.25 11.11
N PRO A 59 -27.14 1.69 11.41
CA PRO A 59 -26.38 2.53 10.49
C PRO A 59 -25.91 1.72 9.28
N ALA A 60 -25.87 2.37 8.11
CA ALA A 60 -25.17 1.81 6.96
C ALA A 60 -23.67 1.66 7.26
N LYS A 61 -23.06 0.57 6.79
CA LYS A 61 -21.65 0.28 7.00
C LYS A 61 -20.91 0.21 5.67
N LEU A 62 -19.75 0.87 5.64
CA LEU A 62 -18.81 0.83 4.53
C LEU A 62 -17.52 0.19 5.03
N GLU A 63 -17.16 -0.95 4.47
CA GLU A 63 -15.91 -1.65 4.78
C GLU A 63 -14.99 -1.62 3.56
N VAL A 64 -13.73 -1.25 3.80
CA VAL A 64 -12.72 -1.07 2.75
C VAL A 64 -11.51 -1.91 3.13
N GLN A 65 -11.18 -2.87 2.29
CA GLN A 65 -9.99 -3.70 2.44
C GLN A 65 -9.03 -3.41 1.28
N MET A 66 -7.76 -3.18 1.60
CA MET A 66 -6.71 -2.92 0.60
C MET A 66 -5.56 -3.89 0.85
N ARG A 67 -5.03 -4.47 -0.23
CA ARG A 67 -3.94 -5.45 -0.21
C ARG A 67 -2.92 -5.00 -1.23
N ASP A 68 -1.68 -4.74 -0.81
CA ASP A 68 -0.62 -4.34 -1.74
C ASP A 68 0.04 -5.60 -2.37
N PRO A 69 -0.27 -5.93 -3.63
CA PRO A 69 0.31 -7.10 -4.30
C PRO A 69 1.80 -6.90 -4.59
N VAL A 70 2.27 -5.67 -4.84
CA VAL A 70 3.69 -5.41 -5.11
C VAL A 70 4.51 -5.69 -3.86
N TRP A 71 4.01 -5.26 -2.70
CA TRP A 71 4.62 -5.59 -1.43
C TRP A 71 4.69 -7.10 -1.20
N ASP A 72 3.56 -7.81 -1.38
CA ASP A 72 3.47 -9.24 -1.13
C ASP A 72 4.31 -10.08 -2.10
N TYR A 73 4.34 -9.73 -3.39
CA TYR A 73 4.99 -10.55 -4.42
C TYR A 73 6.41 -10.12 -4.78
N ALA A 74 6.79 -8.87 -4.54
CA ALA A 74 8.13 -8.39 -4.82
C ALA A 74 8.91 -8.16 -3.53
N TYR A 75 8.40 -7.31 -2.64
CA TYR A 75 9.19 -6.84 -1.49
C TYR A 75 9.35 -7.91 -0.41
N ALA A 76 8.30 -8.65 -0.09
CA ALA A 76 8.33 -9.71 0.91
C ALA A 76 9.33 -10.84 0.56
N PRO A 77 9.36 -11.42 -0.66
CA PRO A 77 10.33 -12.45 -0.98
C PRO A 77 11.77 -11.91 -1.04
N ILE A 78 11.99 -10.67 -1.49
CA ILE A 78 13.31 -10.04 -1.46
C ILE A 78 13.79 -9.92 -0.02
N THR A 79 12.93 -9.42 0.87
CA THR A 79 13.25 -9.27 2.29
C THR A 79 13.57 -10.63 2.92
N ALA A 80 12.78 -11.66 2.63
CA ALA A 80 13.04 -13.02 3.08
C ALA A 80 14.37 -13.57 2.56
N ALA A 81 14.71 -13.31 1.29
CA ALA A 81 15.99 -13.71 0.71
C ALA A 81 17.17 -13.01 1.36
N VAL A 82 17.07 -11.71 1.61
CA VAL A 82 18.11 -10.92 2.31
C VAL A 82 18.31 -11.44 3.74
N VAL A 83 17.23 -11.73 4.46
CA VAL A 83 17.29 -12.31 5.80
C VAL A 83 17.97 -13.67 5.75
N ALA A 84 17.56 -14.56 4.84
CA ALA A 84 18.17 -15.89 4.69
C ALA A 84 19.66 -15.83 4.33
N ALA A 85 20.06 -14.90 3.45
CA ALA A 85 21.45 -14.67 3.11
C ALA A 85 22.24 -14.15 4.32
N SER A 86 21.66 -13.20 5.06
CA SER A 86 22.28 -12.62 6.26
C SER A 86 22.46 -13.67 7.36
N THR A 87 21.48 -14.56 7.56
CA THR A 87 21.59 -15.67 8.53
C THR A 87 22.73 -16.62 8.15
N ARG A 88 22.85 -17.01 6.87
CA ARG A 88 23.98 -17.84 6.42
C ARG A 88 25.33 -17.12 6.53
N ALA A 89 25.35 -15.80 6.29
CA ALA A 89 26.54 -14.98 6.50
C ALA A 89 26.92 -14.88 7.99
N ASN A 90 25.96 -14.97 8.89
CA ASN A 90 26.23 -14.99 10.32
C ASN A 90 26.97 -16.27 10.75
N ASP A 91 26.64 -17.42 10.14
CA ASP A 91 27.35 -18.67 10.39
C ASP A 91 28.84 -18.58 10.02
N LEU A 92 29.20 -17.72 9.05
CA LEU A 92 30.59 -17.45 8.67
C LEU A 92 31.42 -16.82 9.81
N GLN A 93 30.78 -16.15 10.77
CA GLN A 93 31.47 -15.54 11.91
C GLN A 93 31.95 -16.57 12.95
N TYR A 94 31.32 -17.74 13.01
CA TYR A 94 31.68 -18.82 13.95
C TYR A 94 32.61 -19.88 13.35
N LEU A 95 33.28 -19.56 12.23
CA LEU A 95 34.21 -20.48 11.59
C LEU A 95 35.45 -20.71 12.46
N THR A 96 35.95 -21.95 12.45
CA THR A 96 37.24 -22.26 13.07
C THR A 96 38.35 -21.46 12.41
N ILE A 97 39.41 -21.15 13.17
CA ILE A 97 40.57 -20.34 12.72
C ILE A 97 41.11 -20.80 11.35
N ARG A 98 41.21 -22.12 11.12
CA ARG A 98 41.68 -22.70 9.87
C ARG A 98 40.81 -22.32 8.66
N ARG A 99 39.50 -22.33 8.84
CA ARG A 99 38.51 -22.05 7.79
C ARG A 99 38.45 -20.55 7.48
N TYR A 100 38.59 -19.71 8.49
CA TYR A 100 38.71 -18.26 8.34
C TYR A 100 39.98 -17.87 7.56
N LEU A 101 41.14 -18.42 7.91
CA LEU A 101 42.41 -18.19 7.20
C LEU A 101 42.34 -18.59 5.73
N SER A 102 41.76 -19.76 5.41
CA SER A 102 41.53 -20.19 4.02
C SER A 102 40.65 -19.22 3.24
N LEU A 103 39.60 -18.68 3.86
CA LEU A 103 38.67 -17.74 3.22
C LEU A 103 39.37 -16.42 2.89
N VAL A 104 40.11 -15.85 3.85
CA VAL A 104 40.86 -14.59 3.64
C VAL A 104 41.93 -14.77 2.57
N PHE A 105 42.71 -15.87 2.62
CA PHE A 105 43.70 -16.17 1.59
C PHE A 105 43.08 -16.30 0.19
N GLY A 106 41.96 -17.02 0.08
CA GLY A 106 41.22 -17.14 -1.19
C GLY A 106 40.68 -15.81 -1.70
N ALA A 107 40.14 -14.96 -0.83
CA ALA A 107 39.68 -13.62 -1.18
C ALA A 107 40.82 -12.74 -1.71
N LEU A 108 42.01 -12.81 -1.11
CA LEU A 108 43.20 -12.09 -1.59
C LEU A 108 43.63 -12.57 -2.99
N VAL A 109 43.68 -13.89 -3.22
CA VAL A 109 44.01 -14.45 -4.53
C VAL A 109 42.99 -14.04 -5.58
N ALA A 110 41.69 -14.10 -5.27
CA ALA A 110 40.62 -13.68 -6.17
C ALA A 110 40.70 -12.19 -6.51
N LEU A 111 40.99 -11.33 -5.52
CA LEU A 111 41.15 -9.89 -5.72
C LEU A 111 42.39 -9.59 -6.58
N LEU A 112 43.49 -10.31 -6.35
CA LEU A 112 44.69 -10.20 -7.17
C LEU A 112 44.44 -10.62 -8.63
N LEU A 113 43.74 -11.74 -8.84
CA LEU A 113 43.34 -12.20 -10.17
C LEU A 113 42.41 -11.20 -10.86
N GLY A 114 41.42 -10.67 -10.15
CA GLY A 114 40.53 -9.63 -10.69
C GLY A 114 41.29 -8.40 -11.17
N MET A 115 42.23 -7.91 -10.36
CA MET A 115 43.13 -6.81 -10.74
C MET A 115 44.03 -7.16 -11.93
N ALA A 116 44.56 -8.37 -11.98
CA ALA A 116 45.44 -8.82 -13.06
C ALA A 116 44.70 -8.99 -14.38
N LEU A 117 43.43 -9.43 -14.36
CA LEU A 117 42.58 -9.64 -15.53
C LEU A 117 41.95 -8.34 -16.06
N TRP A 118 41.83 -7.30 -15.20
CA TRP A 118 41.35 -5.98 -15.60
C TRP A 118 42.45 -5.04 -16.13
N ARG A 119 43.72 -5.44 -16.02
CA ARG A 119 44.84 -4.82 -16.71
C ARG A 119 45.01 -5.44 -18.10
#